data_AF-A0A1W1EAY9-F1
#
_entry.id   AF-A0A1W1EAY9-F1
#
_cell.length_a   1.000
_cell.length_b   1.000
_cell.length_c   1.000
_cell.angle_alpha   90.00
_cell.angle_beta   90.00
_cell.angle_gamma   90.00
#
_symmetry.space_group_name_H-M   'P 1'
#
loop_
_entity.id
_entity.type
_entity.pdbx_description
1 polymer ?
#
loop_
_entity_poly.entity_id
_entity_poly.type
_entity_poly.pdbx_seq_one_letter_code
_entity_poly.pdbx_strand_id
1 'polypeptide(L)'
;MKKKNRALHLDISAILLKYDPMHVGTVAETDEYDLEAATILSRIKEVHTKEELSDIVYEEFQSWYGKEEVGDKAMYDEMAAEIWETWHRYNKTSQVA
;
A
#
# COMPACT_ATOMS: atom_id res chain seq x y z
N MET A 1 3.56 -20.24 1.67
CA MET A 1 3.92 -18.81 1.77
C MET A 1 3.60 -17.95 0.52
N LYS A 2 3.55 -18.47 -0.70
CA LYS A 2 3.37 -17.65 -1.93
C LYS A 2 1.95 -17.07 -2.16
N LYS A 3 0.88 -17.78 -1.76
CA LYS A 3 -0.52 -17.34 -2.02
C LYS A 3 -0.95 -16.13 -1.17
N LYS A 4 -0.53 -16.08 0.10
CA LYS A 4 -0.85 -14.98 1.04
C LYS A 4 -0.27 -13.64 0.57
N ASN A 5 1.00 -13.63 0.19
CA ASN A 5 1.65 -12.42 -0.32
C ASN A 5 0.99 -11.93 -1.61
N ARG A 6 0.57 -12.86 -2.50
CA ARG A 6 -0.16 -12.49 -3.71
C ARG A 6 -1.51 -11.85 -3.40
N ALA A 7 -2.29 -12.43 -2.48
CA ALA A 7 -3.58 -11.87 -2.11
C ALA A 7 -3.44 -10.49 -1.44
N LEU A 8 -2.48 -10.36 -0.51
CA LEU A 8 -2.17 -9.08 0.12
C LEU A 8 -1.64 -8.04 -0.89
N HIS A 9 -0.82 -8.45 -1.86
CA HIS A 9 -0.33 -7.57 -2.92
C HIS A 9 -1.50 -6.99 -3.74
N LEU A 10 -2.43 -7.84 -4.17
CA LEU A 10 -3.63 -7.40 -4.91
C LEU A 10 -4.52 -6.49 -4.06
N ASP A 11 -4.70 -6.79 -2.78
CA ASP A 11 -5.50 -5.93 -1.89
C ASP A 11 -4.82 -4.57 -1.66
N ILE A 12 -3.49 -4.52 -1.55
CA ILE A 12 -2.75 -3.25 -1.48
C ILE A 12 -2.93 -2.46 -2.77
N SER A 13 -2.74 -3.08 -3.94
CA SER A 13 -2.93 -2.43 -5.25
C SER A 13 -4.34 -1.85 -5.39
N ALA A 14 -5.37 -2.62 -5.01
CA ALA A 14 -6.75 -2.15 -5.01
C ALA A 14 -7.00 -0.98 -4.04
N ILE A 15 -6.35 -0.97 -2.88
CA ILE A 15 -6.41 0.18 -1.95
C ILE A 15 -5.74 1.40 -2.58
N LEU A 16 -4.55 1.26 -3.17
CA LEU A 16 -3.87 2.37 -3.85
C LEU A 16 -4.73 2.95 -4.96
N LEU A 17 -5.35 2.10 -5.80
CA LEU A 17 -6.26 2.51 -6.86
C LEU A 17 -7.54 3.18 -6.33
N LYS A 18 -8.04 2.76 -5.16
CA LYS A 18 -9.22 3.38 -4.53
C LYS A 18 -8.94 4.82 -4.11
N TYR A 19 -7.75 5.10 -3.60
CA TYR A 19 -7.37 6.46 -3.16
C TYR A 19 -6.80 7.30 -4.31
N ASP A 20 -6.14 6.66 -5.27
CA ASP A 20 -5.59 7.23 -6.50
C ASP A 20 -4.93 8.62 -6.32
N PRO A 21 -3.92 8.74 -5.44
CA PRO A 21 -3.34 10.04 -5.10
C PRO A 21 -2.64 10.72 -6.29
N MET A 22 -2.25 9.96 -7.31
CA MET A 22 -1.58 10.49 -8.51
C MET A 22 -2.55 10.74 -9.68
N HIS A 23 -3.84 10.40 -9.53
CA HIS A 23 -4.82 10.48 -10.61
C HIS A 23 -4.41 9.74 -11.89
N VAL A 24 -3.64 8.67 -11.73
CA VAL A 24 -3.22 7.79 -12.84
C VAL A 24 -4.17 6.63 -13.04
N GLY A 25 -5.05 6.40 -12.05
CA GLY A 25 -6.16 5.46 -12.03
C GLY A 25 -7.02 5.47 -13.30
N THR A 26 -6.96 4.43 -14.13
CA THR A 26 -7.97 4.18 -15.16
C THR A 26 -8.96 3.13 -14.70
N VAL A 27 -10.26 3.38 -14.94
CA VAL A 27 -11.36 2.47 -14.56
C VAL A 27 -11.26 1.08 -15.25
N ALA A 28 -10.35 0.94 -16.23
CA ALA A 28 -10.19 -0.26 -17.03
C ALA A 28 -9.11 -1.22 -16.51
N GLU A 29 -8.08 -0.72 -15.81
CA GLU A 29 -6.89 -1.52 -15.46
C GLU A 29 -6.71 -1.59 -13.94
N THR A 30 -6.70 -2.80 -13.39
CA THR A 30 -6.56 -3.05 -11.94
C THR A 30 -5.10 -3.19 -11.50
N ASP A 31 -4.13 -3.02 -12.41
CA ASP A 31 -2.71 -3.29 -12.19
C ASP A 31 -1.82 -2.04 -12.16
N GLU A 32 -2.40 -0.85 -12.28
CA GLU A 32 -1.64 0.42 -12.40
C GLU A 32 -0.78 0.74 -11.17
N TYR A 33 -1.18 0.24 -10.00
CA TYR A 33 -0.44 0.41 -8.76
C TYR A 33 0.26 -0.89 -8.30
N ASP A 34 0.38 -1.91 -9.17
CA ASP A 34 0.94 -3.21 -8.78
C ASP A 34 2.42 -3.11 -8.40
N LEU A 35 3.18 -2.21 -9.02
CA LEU A 35 4.61 -2.05 -8.74
C LEU A 35 4.84 -1.33 -7.39
N GLU A 36 4.06 -0.30 -7.13
CA GLU A 36 3.98 0.44 -5.86
C GLU A 36 3.51 -0.50 -4.74
N ALA A 37 2.48 -1.31 -4.99
CA ALA A 37 1.99 -2.30 -4.04
C ALA A 37 3.06 -3.35 -3.71
N ALA A 38 3.87 -3.76 -4.68
CA ALA A 38 4.96 -4.72 -4.47
C ALA A 38 6.09 -4.14 -3.61
N THR A 39 6.45 -2.88 -3.84
CA THR A 39 7.48 -2.18 -3.04
C THR A 39 7.01 -1.95 -1.60
N ILE A 40 5.79 -1.47 -1.39
CA ILE A 40 5.17 -1.34 -0.06
C ILE A 40 5.10 -2.69 0.66
N LEU A 41 4.63 -3.75 -0.02
CA LEU A 41 4.56 -5.10 0.57
C LEU A 41 5.95 -5.63 0.98
N SER A 42 7.01 -5.24 0.28
CA SER A 42 8.37 -5.66 0.63
C SER A 42 8.83 -5.05 1.96
N ARG A 43 8.42 -3.80 2.23
CA ARG A 43 8.84 -3.02 3.41
C ARG A 43 7.84 -3.07 4.58
N ILE A 44 6.60 -3.49 4.36
CA ILE A 44 5.55 -3.53 5.42
C ILE A 44 5.91 -4.40 6.64
N LYS A 45 6.92 -5.28 6.53
CA LYS A 45 7.39 -6.10 7.65
C LYS A 45 8.37 -5.36 8.57
N GLU A 46 8.88 -4.22 8.13
CA GLU A 46 9.85 -3.40 8.85
C GLU A 46 9.16 -2.40 9.78
N VAL A 47 7.85 -2.22 9.62
CA VAL A 47 7.04 -1.26 10.39
C VAL A 47 6.30 -1.92 11.55
N HIS A 48 6.13 -1.16 12.62
CA HIS A 48 5.47 -1.56 13.86
C HIS A 48 4.27 -0.68 14.21
N THR A 49 4.09 0.43 13.50
CA THR A 49 2.97 1.36 13.67
C THR A 49 2.36 1.75 12.32
N LYS A 50 1.11 2.22 12.36
CA LYS A 50 0.43 2.76 11.17
C LYS A 50 1.10 4.04 10.67
N GLU A 51 1.69 4.82 11.56
CA GLU A 51 2.42 6.05 11.24
C GLU A 51 3.69 5.74 10.43
N GLU A 52 4.47 4.75 10.86
CA GLU A 52 5.63 4.27 10.09
C GLU A 52 5.21 3.72 8.72
N LEU A 53 4.05 3.06 8.62
CA LEU A 53 3.53 2.64 7.32
C LEU A 53 3.15 3.83 6.45
N SER A 54 2.55 4.89 7.01
CA SER A 54 2.28 6.14 6.28
C SER A 54 3.57 6.76 5.75
N ASP A 55 4.63 6.77 6.55
CA ASP A 55 5.96 7.22 6.10
C ASP A 55 6.46 6.41 4.91
N ILE A 56 6.39 5.07 4.98
CA ILE A 56 6.81 4.18 3.88
C ILE A 56 5.99 4.42 2.62
N VAL A 57 4.67 4.50 2.72
CA VAL A 57 3.83 4.71 1.53
C VAL A 57 4.19 6.05 0.89
N TYR A 58 4.36 7.11 1.68
CA TYR A 58 4.78 8.42 1.15
C TYR A 58 6.17 8.38 0.50
N GLU A 59 7.13 7.67 1.08
CA GLU A 59 8.48 7.49 0.52
C GLU A 59 8.48 6.70 -0.80
N GLU A 60 7.68 5.64 -0.90
CA GLU A 60 7.55 4.87 -2.14
C GLU A 60 6.96 5.75 -3.23
N PHE A 61 5.88 6.48 -2.95
CA PHE A 61 5.30 7.41 -3.94
C PHE A 61 6.30 8.49 -4.36
N GLN A 62 7.07 9.07 -3.43
CA GLN A 62 8.14 10.01 -3.78
C GLN A 62 9.20 9.38 -4.68
N SER A 63 9.51 8.10 -4.48
CA SER A 63 10.51 7.37 -5.27
C SER A 63 10.00 7.04 -6.68
N TRP A 64 8.71 6.74 -6.81
CA TRP A 64 8.08 6.42 -8.09
C TRP A 64 7.76 7.66 -8.95
N TYR A 65 7.20 8.70 -8.34
CA TYR A 65 6.66 9.86 -9.06
C TYR A 65 7.48 11.15 -8.87
N GLY A 66 8.38 11.17 -7.89
CA GLY A 66 9.15 12.36 -7.54
C GLY A 66 8.45 13.22 -6.49
N LYS A 67 9.26 13.85 -5.63
CA LYS A 67 8.78 14.64 -4.48
C LYS A 67 7.87 15.82 -4.84
N GLU A 68 8.04 16.40 -6.03
CA GLU A 68 7.28 17.57 -6.46
C GLU A 68 5.83 17.22 -6.85
N GLU A 69 5.56 15.95 -7.20
CA GLU A 69 4.26 15.52 -7.75
C GLU A 69 3.34 14.87 -6.70
N VAL A 70 3.89 14.34 -5.61
CA VAL A 70 3.16 13.49 -4.64
C VAL A 70 2.32 14.24 -3.60
N GLY A 71 2.34 15.57 -3.60
CA GLY A 71 1.56 16.37 -2.65
C GLY A 71 1.97 16.18 -1.18
N ASP A 72 1.02 16.43 -0.27
CA ASP A 72 1.23 16.40 1.18
C ASP A 72 1.14 14.97 1.73
N LYS A 73 2.06 14.62 2.64
CA LYS A 73 2.07 13.35 3.37
C LYS A 73 0.73 13.06 4.05
N ALA A 74 0.02 14.06 4.56
CA ALA A 74 -1.26 13.86 5.23
C ALA A 74 -2.32 13.16 4.35
N MET A 75 -2.20 13.27 3.01
CA MET A 75 -3.08 12.57 2.06
C MET A 75 -2.93 11.04 2.11
N TYR A 76 -1.81 10.54 2.63
CA TYR A 76 -1.46 9.12 2.66
C TYR A 76 -1.91 8.42 3.95
N ASP A 77 -2.31 9.16 4.99
CA ASP A 77 -2.58 8.60 6.31
C ASP A 77 -3.79 7.65 6.32
N GLU A 78 -4.89 8.02 5.65
CA GLU A 78 -6.08 7.15 5.57
C GLU A 78 -5.81 5.88 4.76
N MET A 79 -5.11 6.03 3.63
CA MET A 79 -4.71 4.92 2.78
C MET A 79 -3.77 3.95 3.51
N ALA A 80 -2.77 4.47 4.22
CA ALA A 80 -1.86 3.68 5.02
C ALA A 80 -2.58 2.96 6.18
N ALA A 81 -3.58 3.60 6.81
CA ALA A 81 -4.40 2.96 7.84
C ALA A 81 -5.20 1.76 7.27
N GLU A 82 -5.77 1.89 6.06
CA GLU A 82 -6.49 0.78 5.42
C GLU A 82 -5.56 -0.36 5.03
N ILE A 83 -4.35 -0.06 4.54
CA ILE A 83 -3.30 -1.06 4.28
C ILE A 83 -2.89 -1.77 5.58
N TRP A 84 -2.68 -1.01 6.67
CA TRP A 84 -2.30 -1.53 7.99
C TRP A 84 -3.31 -2.56 8.51
N GLU A 85 -4.58 -2.20 8.51
CA GLU A 85 -5.66 -3.09 8.96
C GLU A 85 -5.75 -4.33 8.07
N THR A 86 -5.58 -4.17 6.76
CA THR A 86 -5.58 -5.28 5.80
C THR A 86 -4.45 -6.25 6.08
N TRP A 87 -3.22 -5.76 6.19
CA TRP A 87 -2.06 -6.57 6.54
C TRP A 87 -2.23 -7.31 7.88
N HIS A 88 -2.77 -6.63 8.90
CA HIS A 88 -3.07 -7.27 10.19
C HIS A 88 -4.12 -8.36 10.09
N ARG A 89 -5.18 -8.20 9.28
CA ARG A 89 -6.15 -9.28 9.04
C ARG A 89 -5.47 -10.51 8.45
N TYR A 90 -4.62 -10.34 7.45
CA TYR A 90 -3.83 -11.43 6.87
C TYR A 90 -2.90 -12.12 7.90
N ASN A 91 -2.33 -11.37 8.83
CA ASN A 91 -1.46 -11.91 9.88
C ASN A 91 -2.23 -12.60 11.01
N LYS A 92 -3.39 -12.06 11.43
CA LYS A 92 -4.26 -12.69 12.42
C LYS A 92 -4.87 -14.00 11.90
N THR A 93 -5.32 -14.05 10.65
CA THR A 93 -5.83 -15.29 10.02
C THR A 93 -4.75 -16.39 9.93
N SER A 94 -3.47 -16.03 10.00
CA SER A 94 -2.37 -17.01 10.03
C SER A 94 -2.08 -17.59 11.42
N GLN A 95 -2.76 -17.10 12.47
CA GLN A 95 -2.58 -17.51 13.86
C GLN A 95 -3.72 -18.41 14.37
N VAL A 96 -4.74 -18.66 13.54
CA VAL A 96 -5.95 -19.44 13.90
C VAL A 96 -6.06 -20.76 13.12
N ALA A 97 -4.95 -21.28 12.59
CA ALA A 97 -4.90 -22.57 11.89
C ALA A 97 -4.01 -23.57 12.61
#